data_AF-W9YG01-F1
#
_entry.id   AF-W9YG01-F1
#
_cell.length_a   1.000
_cell.length_b   1.000
_cell.length_c   1.000
_cell.angle_alpha   90.00
_cell.angle_beta   90.00
_cell.angle_gamma   90.00
#
_symmetry.space_group_name_H-M   'P 1'
#
loop_
_entity.id
_entity.type
_entity.pdbx_description
1 polymer ?
#
loop_
_entity_poly.entity_id
_entity_poly.type
_entity_poly.pdbx_seq_one_letter_code
_entity_poly.pdbx_strand_id
1 'polypeptide(L)'
;MSQEIGLNVDPSGWDITPEDRGRRIRLWWMVYMVDKWSALTLGRPSYINEEEYNVPLPTMDNFPRYNYEDLEPPEVGIRQFIGMAVLTTILSDILATFYTLRANTRLQSYSSDLLQLLSDQFEQRLEAFHNTHLTPIYDVHSFLDPTGTIFLAFHTVKITLYRAMLRRLDPTDIQYQPFRIRARLILGEVTMLLQTLTVRRLRVFWWSQLSNHNFAIAGGFMMSLLVTSTNDTEIEYWTSQIKLYYDLLQSQSVGFDTTKLAAARMSLLSSVSQSAGDEIFSGIDSKQAFCGDFRIELCE
;
A
#
# COMPACT_ATOMS: atom_id res chain seq x y z
N MET A 1 -21.69 11.11 8.60
CA MET A 1 -20.98 11.97 9.58
C MET A 1 -20.00 12.96 8.95
N SER A 2 -18.94 12.58 8.21
CA SER A 2 -17.98 13.58 7.67
C SER A 2 -18.61 14.56 6.66
N GLN A 3 -19.48 14.08 5.78
CA GLN A 3 -20.23 14.90 4.82
C GLN A 3 -21.30 15.77 5.51
N GLU A 4 -21.92 15.29 6.59
CA GLU A 4 -22.95 16.02 7.34
C GLU A 4 -22.41 17.31 7.96
N ILE A 5 -21.13 17.33 8.35
CA ILE A 5 -20.45 18.53 8.89
C ILE A 5 -19.71 19.33 7.81
N GLY A 6 -19.91 18.97 6.53
CA GLY A 6 -19.37 19.68 5.36
C GLY A 6 -17.86 19.56 5.20
N LEU A 7 -17.20 18.50 5.69
CA LEU A 7 -15.75 18.34 5.50
C LEU A 7 -15.37 18.07 4.04
N ASN A 8 -16.28 17.57 3.21
CA ASN A 8 -16.06 17.30 1.80
C ASN A 8 -16.08 18.56 0.90
N VAL A 9 -16.40 19.73 1.47
CA VAL A 9 -16.54 20.98 0.73
C VAL A 9 -15.29 21.85 0.93
N ASP A 10 -14.77 22.41 -0.16
CA ASP A 10 -13.62 23.32 -0.16
C ASP A 10 -13.89 24.54 0.74
N PRO A 11 -13.13 24.72 1.84
CA PRO A 11 -13.31 25.83 2.75
C PRO A 11 -12.65 27.14 2.27
N SER A 12 -12.00 27.15 1.10
CA SER A 12 -11.19 28.30 0.63
C SER A 12 -11.97 29.61 0.53
N GLY A 13 -13.27 29.56 0.20
CA GLY A 13 -14.15 30.72 0.09
C GLY A 13 -14.93 31.07 1.36
N TRP A 14 -14.73 30.36 2.46
CA TRP A 14 -15.54 30.53 3.67
C TRP A 14 -15.05 31.69 4.53
N ASP A 15 -15.99 32.38 5.21
CA ASP A 15 -15.70 33.43 6.18
C ASP A 15 -15.25 32.85 7.54
N ILE A 16 -14.12 32.16 7.50
CA ILE A 16 -13.42 31.59 8.66
C ILE A 16 -11.92 31.86 8.54
N THR A 17 -11.24 31.73 9.68
CA THR A 17 -9.79 31.92 9.79
C THR A 17 -9.02 30.96 8.85
N PRO A 18 -7.90 31.38 8.23
CA PRO A 18 -7.04 30.50 7.44
C PRO A 18 -6.65 29.20 8.16
N GLU A 19 -6.52 29.30 9.48
CA GLU A 19 -6.26 28.22 10.42
C GLU A 19 -7.34 27.14 10.38
N ASP A 20 -8.60 27.54 10.50
CA ASP A 20 -9.74 26.64 10.46
C ASP A 20 -9.93 26.04 9.07
N ARG A 21 -9.64 26.81 7.99
CA ARG A 21 -9.61 26.27 6.62
C ARG A 21 -8.57 25.16 6.49
N GLY A 22 -7.33 25.42 6.93
CA GLY A 22 -6.26 24.44 6.92
C GLY A 22 -6.62 23.21 7.75
N ARG A 23 -7.19 23.38 8.95
CA ARG A 23 -7.64 22.27 9.80
C ARG A 23 -8.71 21.42 9.10
N ARG A 24 -9.70 22.04 8.44
CA ARG A 24 -10.74 21.32 7.69
C ARG A 24 -10.16 20.51 6.52
N ILE A 25 -9.24 21.10 5.75
CA ILE A 25 -8.53 20.39 4.68
C ILE A 25 -7.79 19.16 5.24
N ARG A 26 -7.01 19.32 6.32
CA ARG A 26 -6.30 18.20 6.95
C ARG A 26 -7.25 17.11 7.45
N LEU A 27 -8.37 17.49 8.08
CA LEU A 27 -9.39 16.55 8.56
C LEU A 27 -10.03 15.75 7.42
N TRP A 28 -10.39 16.42 6.32
CA TRP A 28 -10.91 15.75 5.13
C TRP A 28 -9.93 14.71 4.59
N TRP A 29 -8.68 15.10 4.40
CA TRP A 29 -7.67 14.18 3.86
C TRP A 29 -7.36 13.01 4.78
N MET A 30 -7.45 13.17 6.11
CA MET A 30 -7.40 12.02 7.03
C MET A 30 -8.57 11.05 6.78
N VAL A 31 -9.80 11.56 6.64
CA VAL A 31 -10.98 10.73 6.33
C VAL A 31 -10.81 10.02 4.99
N TYR A 32 -10.34 10.73 3.96
CA TYR A 32 -10.08 10.19 2.63
C TYR A 32 -9.04 9.06 2.67
N MET A 33 -7.91 9.27 3.35
CA MET A 33 -6.89 8.24 3.53
C MET A 33 -7.45 7.02 4.25
N VAL A 34 -8.15 7.19 5.37
CA VAL A 34 -8.73 6.06 6.09
C VAL A 34 -9.69 5.25 5.21
N ASP A 35 -10.56 5.90 4.42
CA ASP A 35 -11.48 5.21 3.53
C ASP A 35 -10.77 4.36 2.46
N LYS A 36 -9.86 4.97 1.68
CA LYS A 36 -9.19 4.29 0.56
C LYS A 36 -8.25 3.17 1.03
N TRP A 37 -7.50 3.40 2.10
CA TRP A 37 -6.62 2.37 2.67
C TRP A 37 -7.41 1.26 3.38
N SER A 38 -8.58 1.56 3.96
CA SER A 38 -9.48 0.52 4.47
C SER A 38 -10.11 -0.30 3.34
N ALA A 39 -10.45 0.34 2.21
CA ALA A 39 -10.97 -0.36 1.04
C ALA A 39 -9.96 -1.39 0.51
N LEU A 40 -8.68 -1.00 0.40
CA LEU A 40 -7.58 -1.91 0.05
C LEU A 40 -7.44 -3.07 1.06
N THR A 41 -7.37 -2.76 2.35
CA THR A 41 -6.99 -3.74 3.39
C THR A 41 -8.13 -4.64 3.85
N LEU A 42 -9.38 -4.28 3.58
CA LEU A 42 -10.56 -5.09 3.90
C LEU A 42 -11.19 -5.71 2.66
N GLY A 43 -10.67 -5.42 1.46
CA GLY A 43 -11.22 -5.93 0.20
C GLY A 43 -12.65 -5.46 -0.06
N ARG A 44 -13.01 -4.25 0.39
CA ARG A 44 -14.37 -3.69 0.27
C ARG A 44 -14.39 -2.46 -0.64
N PRO A 45 -15.55 -2.11 -1.24
CA PRO A 45 -15.69 -0.85 -1.95
C PRO A 45 -15.37 0.36 -1.06
N SER A 46 -14.74 1.38 -1.65
CA SER A 46 -14.57 2.69 -1.01
C SER A 46 -15.91 3.40 -0.92
N TYR A 47 -16.15 4.11 0.20
CA TYR A 47 -17.40 4.84 0.42
C TYR A 47 -17.36 6.25 -0.16
N ILE A 48 -16.18 6.84 -0.30
CA ILE A 48 -16.02 8.21 -0.81
C ILE A 48 -15.94 8.16 -2.34
N ASN A 49 -16.98 8.69 -2.99
CA ASN A 49 -16.97 8.98 -4.42
C ASN A 49 -16.18 10.28 -4.69
N GLU A 50 -15.38 10.28 -5.76
CA GLU A 50 -14.54 11.42 -6.16
C GLU A 50 -15.36 12.61 -6.67
N GLU A 51 -16.58 12.36 -7.14
CA GLU A 51 -17.50 13.42 -7.57
C GLU A 51 -18.17 14.15 -6.39
N GLU A 52 -18.04 13.63 -5.17
CA GLU A 52 -18.77 14.10 -3.98
C GLU A 52 -17.91 14.96 -3.04
N TYR A 53 -16.75 15.41 -3.49
CA TYR A 53 -15.90 16.35 -2.76
C TYR A 53 -15.13 17.28 -3.71
N ASN A 54 -14.75 18.46 -3.22
CA ASN A 54 -13.93 19.41 -3.98
C ASN A 54 -12.76 20.01 -3.15
N VAL A 55 -12.45 19.42 -2.00
CA VAL A 55 -11.35 19.87 -1.13
C VAL A 55 -10.00 19.74 -1.86
N PRO A 56 -9.18 20.82 -1.92
CA PRO A 56 -7.87 20.78 -2.56
C PRO A 56 -6.88 19.92 -1.77
N LEU A 57 -5.84 19.43 -2.45
CA LEU A 57 -4.72 18.74 -1.80
C LEU A 57 -4.06 19.64 -0.73
N PRO A 58 -3.64 19.07 0.41
CA PRO A 58 -3.00 19.85 1.46
C PRO A 58 -1.63 20.36 0.99
N THR A 59 -1.31 21.60 1.32
CA THR A 59 0.00 22.24 1.08
C THR A 59 0.67 22.57 2.41
N MET A 60 1.92 23.02 2.36
CA MET A 60 2.65 23.48 3.57
C MET A 60 1.93 24.62 4.28
N ASP A 61 1.24 25.49 3.54
CA ASP A 61 0.49 26.64 4.08
C ASP A 61 -0.71 26.21 4.93
N ASN A 62 -1.21 24.99 4.71
CA ASN A 62 -2.26 24.43 5.55
C ASN A 62 -1.75 23.96 6.92
N PHE A 63 -0.49 24.19 7.31
CA PHE A 63 0.09 23.81 8.60
C PHE A 63 0.76 25.02 9.29
N PRO A 64 -0.04 25.89 9.93
CA PRO A 64 0.49 27.15 10.43
C PRO A 64 1.38 26.97 11.67
N ARG A 65 2.41 27.82 11.78
CA ARG A 65 3.50 27.72 12.77
C ARG A 65 3.06 27.88 14.22
N TYR A 66 2.02 28.66 14.50
CA TYR A 66 1.56 28.86 15.88
C TYR A 66 1.00 27.56 16.50
N ASN A 67 0.67 26.52 15.71
CA ASN A 67 0.29 25.20 16.24
C ASN A 67 1.42 24.53 17.05
N TYR A 68 2.64 25.07 16.96
CA TYR A 68 3.83 24.46 17.55
C TYR A 68 4.34 25.18 18.79
N GLU A 69 3.66 26.23 19.30
CA GLU A 69 3.93 26.90 20.59
C GLU A 69 5.43 26.89 20.99
N ASP A 70 6.26 27.58 20.19
CA ASP A 70 7.74 27.70 20.29
C ASP A 70 8.61 26.52 19.82
N LEU A 71 8.02 25.44 19.31
CA LEU A 71 8.72 24.33 18.66
C LEU A 71 8.92 24.59 17.16
N GLU A 72 10.04 24.10 16.61
CA GLU A 72 10.23 24.03 15.17
C GLU A 72 9.14 23.14 14.53
N PRO A 73 8.47 23.60 13.46
CA PRO A 73 7.49 22.78 12.76
C PRO A 73 8.09 21.44 12.32
N PRO A 74 7.39 20.32 12.50
CA PRO A 74 7.86 19.01 12.09
C PRO A 74 7.75 18.87 10.56
N GLU A 75 8.63 19.56 9.83
CA GLU A 75 8.58 19.71 8.38
C GLU A 75 8.50 18.35 7.66
N VAL A 76 9.32 17.38 8.09
CA VAL A 76 9.32 16.02 7.55
C VAL A 76 7.96 15.34 7.75
N GLY A 77 7.34 15.50 8.92
CA GLY A 77 6.02 14.95 9.21
C GLY A 77 4.91 15.60 8.38
N ILE A 78 5.01 16.91 8.14
CA ILE A 78 4.08 17.64 7.26
C ILE A 78 4.22 17.16 5.81
N ARG A 79 5.44 17.08 5.30
CA ARG A 79 5.73 16.56 3.94
C ARG A 79 5.25 15.13 3.78
N GLN A 80 5.43 14.29 4.80
CA GLN A 80 4.89 12.94 4.82
C GLN A 80 3.37 12.92 4.75
N PHE A 81 2.67 13.77 5.50
CA PHE A 81 1.19 13.85 5.44
C PHE A 81 0.71 14.24 4.03
N ILE A 82 1.34 15.26 3.44
CA ILE A 82 1.02 15.71 2.08
C ILE A 82 1.31 14.58 1.08
N GLY A 83 2.47 13.93 1.18
CA GLY A 83 2.82 12.79 0.35
C GLY A 83 1.83 11.62 0.51
N MET A 84 1.38 11.33 1.73
CA MET A 84 0.34 10.33 1.95
C MET A 84 -1.00 10.70 1.29
N ALA A 85 -1.40 11.97 1.32
CA ALA A 85 -2.59 12.45 0.62
C ALA A 85 -2.49 12.19 -0.89
N VAL A 86 -1.37 12.59 -1.50
CA VAL A 86 -1.11 12.40 -2.94
C VAL A 86 -1.01 10.92 -3.31
N LEU A 87 -0.29 10.11 -2.54
CA LEU A 87 -0.19 8.67 -2.80
C LEU A 87 -1.55 7.97 -2.75
N THR A 88 -2.42 8.42 -1.85
CA THR A 88 -3.77 7.87 -1.69
C THR A 88 -4.66 8.16 -2.90
N THR A 89 -4.47 9.27 -3.62
CA THR A 89 -5.21 9.50 -4.88
C THR A 89 -4.76 8.51 -5.96
N ILE A 90 -3.46 8.23 -6.08
CA ILE A 90 -2.94 7.19 -6.98
C ILE A 90 -3.51 5.81 -6.61
N LEU A 91 -3.57 5.49 -5.31
CA LEU A 91 -4.19 4.26 -4.83
C LEU A 91 -5.68 4.20 -5.19
N SER A 92 -6.44 5.28 -5.02
CA SER A 92 -7.87 5.36 -5.38
C SER A 92 -8.07 5.00 -6.85
N ASP A 93 -7.26 5.58 -7.74
CA ASP A 93 -7.33 5.30 -9.18
C ASP A 93 -6.99 3.84 -9.51
N ILE A 94 -5.98 3.26 -8.87
CA ILE A 94 -5.62 1.84 -9.02
C ILE A 94 -6.79 0.95 -8.57
N LEU A 95 -7.40 1.24 -7.42
CA LEU A 95 -8.55 0.50 -6.93
C LEU A 95 -9.75 0.61 -7.88
N ALA A 96 -10.06 1.82 -8.35
CA ALA A 96 -11.13 2.07 -9.31
C ALA A 96 -10.89 1.32 -10.64
N THR A 97 -9.63 1.30 -11.10
CA THR A 97 -9.24 0.73 -12.40
C THR A 97 -9.16 -0.79 -12.39
N PHE A 98 -8.73 -1.42 -11.29
CA PHE A 98 -8.41 -2.85 -11.24
C PHE A 98 -9.19 -3.68 -10.21
N TYR A 99 -9.82 -3.05 -9.21
CA TYR A 99 -10.40 -3.76 -8.07
C TYR A 99 -11.93 -3.61 -7.94
N THR A 100 -12.58 -2.86 -8.82
CA THR A 100 -14.06 -2.80 -8.84
C THR A 100 -14.68 -3.91 -9.68
N LEU A 101 -15.93 -4.26 -9.40
CA LEU A 101 -16.69 -5.25 -10.18
C LEU A 101 -16.77 -4.86 -11.65
N ARG A 102 -17.10 -3.59 -11.93
CA ARG A 102 -17.18 -3.06 -13.30
C ARG A 102 -15.82 -3.06 -13.99
N ALA A 103 -14.75 -2.72 -13.26
CA ALA A 103 -13.39 -2.83 -13.78
C ALA A 103 -13.07 -4.27 -14.17
N ASN A 104 -13.41 -5.26 -13.35
CA ASN A 104 -13.13 -6.66 -13.64
C ASN A 104 -13.79 -7.10 -14.96
N THR A 105 -15.05 -6.71 -15.21
CA THR A 105 -15.72 -6.98 -16.49
C THR A 105 -15.07 -6.22 -17.65
N ARG A 106 -14.78 -4.92 -17.47
CA ARG A 106 -14.16 -4.09 -18.52
C ARG A 106 -12.79 -4.62 -18.93
N LEU A 107 -11.98 -5.07 -17.97
CA LEU A 107 -10.62 -5.54 -18.22
C LEU A 107 -10.56 -6.92 -18.88
N GLN A 108 -11.65 -7.70 -18.90
CA GLN A 108 -11.68 -9.00 -19.61
C GLN A 108 -11.50 -8.84 -21.13
N SER A 109 -11.91 -7.70 -21.69
CA SER A 109 -11.76 -7.44 -23.12
C SER A 109 -10.42 -6.79 -23.49
N TYR A 110 -9.53 -6.54 -22.52
CA TYR A 110 -8.28 -5.83 -22.75
C TYR A 110 -7.20 -6.81 -23.19
N SER A 111 -6.42 -6.45 -24.23
CA SER A 111 -5.23 -7.19 -24.59
C SER A 111 -4.13 -7.00 -23.54
N SER A 112 -3.15 -7.91 -23.51
CA SER A 112 -1.98 -7.77 -22.61
C SER A 112 -1.18 -6.50 -22.88
N ASP A 113 -1.07 -6.06 -24.14
CA ASP A 113 -0.43 -4.78 -24.48
C ASP A 113 -1.17 -3.57 -23.89
N LEU A 114 -2.51 -3.60 -23.88
CA LEU A 114 -3.31 -2.52 -23.28
C LEU A 114 -3.19 -2.53 -21.75
N LEU A 115 -3.14 -3.71 -21.12
CA LEU A 115 -2.88 -3.84 -19.68
C LEU A 115 -1.47 -3.33 -19.32
N GLN A 116 -0.47 -3.64 -20.14
CA GLN A 116 0.90 -3.14 -20.00
C GLN A 116 0.93 -1.61 -20.09
N LEU A 117 0.28 -1.02 -21.11
CA LEU A 117 0.20 0.44 -21.26
C LEU A 117 -0.46 1.10 -20.05
N LEU A 118 -1.55 0.53 -19.53
CA LEU A 118 -2.20 1.03 -18.32
C LEU A 118 -1.28 0.96 -17.10
N SER A 119 -0.57 -0.16 -16.93
CA SER A 119 0.39 -0.30 -15.84
C SER A 119 1.50 0.74 -15.93
N ASP A 120 2.05 0.97 -17.13
CA ASP A 120 3.14 1.91 -17.35
C ASP A 120 2.72 3.36 -17.00
N GLN A 121 1.47 3.74 -17.25
CA GLN A 121 0.94 5.03 -16.82
C GLN A 121 0.94 5.18 -15.29
N PHE A 122 0.57 4.13 -14.55
CA PHE A 122 0.63 4.15 -13.09
C PHE A 122 2.07 4.12 -12.57
N GLU A 123 2.97 3.37 -13.20
CA GLU A 123 4.39 3.35 -12.84
C GLU A 123 5.04 4.73 -13.02
N GLN A 124 4.76 5.43 -14.13
CA GLN A 124 5.23 6.80 -14.35
C GLN A 124 4.72 7.78 -13.29
N ARG A 125 3.44 7.67 -12.89
CA ARG A 125 2.88 8.48 -11.81
C ARG A 125 3.54 8.19 -10.46
N LEU A 126 3.84 6.91 -10.19
CA LEU A 126 4.52 6.49 -8.96
C LEU A 126 5.99 6.94 -8.95
N GLU A 127 6.68 6.95 -10.10
CA GLU A 127 8.02 7.49 -10.23
C GLU A 127 8.06 9.01 -10.02
N ALA A 128 7.13 9.74 -10.64
CA ALA A 128 6.96 11.17 -10.41
C ALA A 128 6.69 11.45 -8.91
N PHE A 129 5.79 10.67 -8.29
CA PHE A 129 5.53 10.75 -6.86
C PHE A 129 6.79 10.51 -6.02
N HIS A 130 7.57 9.48 -6.32
CA HIS A 130 8.81 9.17 -5.61
C HIS A 130 9.77 10.37 -5.64
N ASN A 131 9.98 10.94 -6.83
CA ASN A 131 10.90 12.05 -7.02
C ASN A 131 10.43 13.33 -6.30
N THR A 132 9.13 13.62 -6.30
CA THR A 132 8.57 14.82 -5.67
C THR A 132 8.39 14.70 -4.16
N HIS A 133 7.99 13.53 -3.65
CA HIS A 133 7.56 13.38 -2.25
C HIS A 133 8.45 12.48 -1.39
N LEU A 134 9.18 11.52 -1.95
CA LEU A 134 10.03 10.61 -1.18
C LEU A 134 11.50 11.05 -1.16
N THR A 135 12.05 11.47 -2.31
CA THR A 135 13.44 11.96 -2.39
C THR A 135 13.75 13.07 -1.37
N PRO A 136 12.88 14.08 -1.17
CA PRO A 136 13.15 15.15 -0.20
C PRO A 136 13.15 14.71 1.27
N ILE A 137 12.59 13.54 1.57
CA ILE A 137 12.48 13.00 2.94
C ILE A 137 13.27 11.69 3.11
N TYR A 138 14.20 11.40 2.19
CA TYR A 138 15.01 10.17 2.24
C TYR A 138 16.11 10.25 3.29
N ASP A 139 16.82 11.38 3.36
CA ASP A 139 17.94 11.59 4.28
C ASP A 139 17.55 12.49 5.46
N VAL A 140 16.73 11.92 6.35
CA VAL A 140 16.23 12.63 7.52
C VAL A 140 17.28 12.58 8.64
N HIS A 141 17.90 13.73 8.92
CA HIS A 141 18.87 13.88 10.00
C HIS A 141 18.27 14.19 11.38
N SER A 142 16.94 14.12 11.54
CA SER A 142 16.30 14.37 12.83
C SER A 142 16.46 13.20 13.82
N PHE A 143 16.28 13.49 15.11
CA PHE A 143 16.33 12.51 16.20
C PHE A 143 15.30 11.39 16.02
N LEU A 144 14.11 11.74 15.55
CA LEU A 144 13.02 10.83 15.18
C LEU A 144 12.79 10.88 13.67
N ASP A 145 12.50 9.73 13.07
CA ASP A 145 12.20 9.63 11.65
C ASP A 145 10.77 9.07 11.44
N PRO A 146 9.79 9.92 11.06
CA PRO A 146 8.40 9.50 10.88
C PRO A 146 8.14 8.82 9.52
N THR A 147 9.12 8.82 8.61
CA THR A 147 8.90 8.51 7.19
C THR A 147 8.61 7.04 6.89
N GLY A 148 8.83 6.12 7.84
CA GLY A 148 8.65 4.69 7.63
C GLY A 148 7.27 4.31 7.06
N THR A 149 6.22 5.01 7.49
CA THR A 149 4.85 4.75 6.99
C THR A 149 4.70 5.08 5.50
N ILE A 150 5.21 6.20 5.01
CA ILE A 150 5.02 6.59 3.60
C ILE A 150 5.88 5.75 2.65
N PHE A 151 7.09 5.36 3.06
CA PHE A 151 7.91 4.41 2.30
C PHE A 151 7.21 3.05 2.18
N LEU A 152 6.72 2.50 3.29
CA LEU A 152 5.97 1.24 3.27
C LEU A 152 4.67 1.35 2.44
N ALA A 153 3.94 2.46 2.58
CA ALA A 153 2.75 2.76 1.79
C ALA A 153 3.07 2.79 0.29
N PHE A 154 4.14 3.46 -0.12
CA PHE A 154 4.56 3.53 -1.52
C PHE A 154 4.81 2.15 -2.11
N HIS A 155 5.60 1.31 -1.41
CA HIS A 155 5.83 -0.06 -1.86
C HIS A 155 4.54 -0.87 -1.91
N THR A 156 3.61 -0.65 -0.98
CA THR A 156 2.31 -1.33 -0.95
C THR A 156 1.44 -0.96 -2.15
N VAL A 157 1.45 0.30 -2.59
CA VAL A 157 0.73 0.72 -3.81
C VAL A 157 1.31 0.04 -5.06
N LYS A 158 2.65 -0.05 -5.18
CA LYS A 158 3.31 -0.81 -6.24
C LYS A 158 2.96 -2.31 -6.19
N ILE A 159 2.99 -2.92 -5.00
CA ILE A 159 2.56 -4.31 -4.80
C ILE A 159 1.11 -4.50 -5.26
N THR A 160 0.22 -3.57 -4.93
CA THR A 160 -1.19 -3.60 -5.33
C THR A 160 -1.32 -3.57 -6.86
N LEU A 161 -0.57 -2.69 -7.54
CA LEU A 161 -0.53 -2.65 -9.00
C LEU A 161 -0.04 -3.97 -9.61
N TYR A 162 1.08 -4.51 -9.14
CA TYR A 162 1.65 -5.75 -9.68
C TYR A 162 0.79 -6.97 -9.39
N ARG A 163 0.13 -7.04 -8.22
CA ARG A 163 -0.88 -8.05 -7.90
C ARG A 163 -2.03 -7.99 -8.91
N ALA A 164 -2.51 -6.80 -9.25
CA ALA A 164 -3.57 -6.64 -10.23
C ALA A 164 -3.16 -7.16 -11.63
N MET A 165 -1.93 -6.86 -12.06
CA MET A 165 -1.41 -7.30 -13.36
C MET A 165 -1.24 -8.81 -13.43
N LEU A 166 -0.58 -9.41 -12.44
CA LEU A 166 -0.35 -10.87 -12.39
C LEU A 166 -1.64 -11.68 -12.27
N ARG A 167 -2.70 -11.11 -11.67
CA ARG A 167 -4.03 -11.75 -11.64
C ARG A 167 -4.72 -11.75 -13.01
N ARG A 168 -4.36 -10.82 -13.89
CA ARG A 168 -5.03 -10.61 -15.18
C ARG A 168 -4.30 -11.26 -16.35
N LEU A 169 -2.98 -11.28 -16.29
CA LEU A 169 -2.14 -11.89 -17.32
C LEU A 169 -2.13 -13.41 -17.17
N ASP A 170 -2.16 -14.10 -18.31
CA ASP A 170 -1.94 -15.55 -18.34
C ASP A 170 -0.47 -15.86 -18.02
N PRO A 171 -0.14 -16.92 -17.27
CA PRO A 171 1.25 -17.31 -17.01
C PRO A 171 2.11 -17.54 -18.26
N THR A 172 1.48 -17.86 -19.40
CA THR A 172 2.13 -18.04 -20.70
C THR A 172 2.38 -16.72 -21.45
N ASP A 173 1.79 -15.61 -21.00
CA ASP A 173 1.96 -14.30 -21.62
C ASP A 173 3.38 -13.77 -21.44
N ILE A 174 3.92 -13.14 -22.49
CA ILE A 174 5.27 -12.58 -22.53
C ILE A 174 5.46 -11.49 -21.44
N GLN A 175 4.38 -10.78 -21.09
CA GLN A 175 4.40 -9.73 -20.06
C GLN A 175 4.35 -10.27 -18.63
N TYR A 176 3.93 -11.53 -18.41
CA TYR A 176 3.77 -12.09 -17.06
C TYR A 176 5.09 -12.15 -16.29
N GLN A 177 6.16 -12.62 -16.94
CA GLN A 177 7.48 -12.76 -16.31
C GLN A 177 8.12 -11.40 -15.93
N PRO A 178 8.11 -10.37 -16.78
CA PRO A 178 8.49 -9.01 -16.38
C PRO A 178 7.80 -8.52 -15.11
N PHE A 179 6.48 -8.72 -14.98
CA PHE A 179 5.76 -8.33 -13.77
C PHE A 179 6.17 -9.13 -12.54
N ARG A 180 6.48 -10.43 -12.67
CA ARG A 180 7.04 -11.22 -11.57
C ARG A 180 8.39 -10.69 -11.10
N ILE A 181 9.26 -10.30 -12.03
CA ILE A 181 10.56 -9.70 -11.69
C ILE A 181 10.37 -8.37 -10.96
N ARG A 182 9.49 -7.49 -11.44
CA ARG A 182 9.16 -6.22 -10.76
C ARG A 182 8.58 -6.46 -9.37
N ALA A 183 7.69 -7.45 -9.22
CA ALA A 183 7.13 -7.89 -7.94
C ALA A 183 8.23 -8.38 -6.97
N ARG A 184 9.21 -9.12 -7.47
CA ARG A 184 10.38 -9.56 -6.69
C ARG A 184 11.22 -8.40 -6.19
N LEU A 185 11.52 -7.43 -7.06
CA LEU A 185 12.31 -6.25 -6.70
C LEU A 185 11.61 -5.44 -5.60
N ILE A 186 10.32 -5.15 -5.76
CA ILE A 186 9.58 -4.34 -4.77
C ILE A 186 9.45 -5.04 -3.42
N LEU A 187 9.28 -6.36 -3.39
CA LEU A 187 9.25 -7.13 -2.14
C LEU A 187 10.63 -7.16 -1.48
N GLY A 188 11.71 -7.18 -2.27
CA GLY A 188 13.07 -6.98 -1.78
C GLY A 188 13.26 -5.63 -1.10
N GLU A 189 12.72 -4.54 -1.66
CA GLU A 189 12.74 -3.21 -1.05
C GLU A 189 11.97 -3.18 0.28
N VAL A 190 10.82 -3.85 0.38
CA VAL A 190 10.07 -3.96 1.65
C VAL A 190 10.87 -4.73 2.71
N THR A 191 11.50 -5.84 2.33
CA THR A 191 12.38 -6.60 3.24
C THR A 191 13.57 -5.75 3.68
N MET A 192 14.19 -5.01 2.76
CA MET A 192 15.31 -4.11 3.08
C MET A 192 14.88 -2.98 4.02
N LEU A 193 13.69 -2.40 3.81
CA LEU A 193 13.12 -1.41 4.72
C LEU A 193 13.00 -2.00 6.14
N LEU A 194 12.49 -3.23 6.27
CA LEU A 194 12.35 -3.91 7.54
C LEU A 194 13.72 -4.20 8.20
N GLN A 195 14.71 -4.66 7.42
CA GLN A 195 16.08 -4.92 7.88
C GLN A 195 16.79 -3.65 8.37
N THR A 196 16.53 -2.51 7.71
CA THR A 196 17.18 -1.22 8.00
C THR A 196 16.36 -0.34 8.95
N LEU A 197 15.29 -0.87 9.56
CA LEU A 197 14.52 -0.12 10.54
C LEU A 197 15.38 0.26 11.75
N THR A 198 15.70 1.54 11.83
CA THR A 198 16.41 2.11 12.97
C THR A 198 15.48 2.29 14.16
N VAL A 199 16.04 2.29 15.38
CA VAL A 199 15.30 2.62 16.62
C VAL A 199 14.60 3.99 16.51
N ARG A 200 15.18 4.92 15.74
CA ARG A 200 14.62 6.24 15.43
C ARG A 200 13.32 6.18 14.63
N ARG A 201 13.07 5.13 13.85
CA ARG A 201 11.79 4.89 13.14
C ARG A 201 10.81 4.08 13.98
N LEU A 202 11.29 3.12 14.77
CA LEU A 202 10.44 2.24 15.58
C LEU A 202 9.65 2.99 16.66
N ARG A 203 10.22 4.08 17.20
CA ARG A 203 9.62 4.87 18.29
C ARG A 203 8.72 6.02 17.84
N VAL A 204 8.50 6.15 16.54
CA VAL A 204 7.75 7.29 15.97
C VAL A 204 6.35 6.85 15.61
N PHE A 205 5.47 7.81 15.33
CA PHE A 205 4.14 7.54 14.86
C PHE A 205 4.17 6.76 13.54
N TRP A 206 3.71 5.51 13.60
CA TRP A 206 3.25 4.77 12.44
C TRP A 206 1.73 4.90 12.39
N TRP A 207 1.17 5.07 11.19
CA TRP A 207 -0.28 4.97 11.02
C TRP A 207 -0.68 3.51 11.24
N SER A 208 -0.81 3.11 12.50
CA SER A 208 -0.74 1.72 12.93
C SER A 208 -1.77 0.84 12.22
N GLN A 209 -3.03 1.26 12.10
CA GLN A 209 -4.00 0.49 11.32
C GLN A 209 -3.56 0.26 9.88
N LEU A 210 -2.96 1.24 9.19
CA LEU A 210 -2.55 1.13 7.79
C LEU A 210 -1.28 0.28 7.65
N SER A 211 -0.25 0.63 8.41
CA SER A 211 1.07 0.01 8.34
C SER A 211 1.05 -1.48 8.72
N ASN A 212 0.19 -1.88 9.67
CA ASN A 212 0.01 -3.29 10.05
C ASN A 212 -0.41 -4.16 8.86
N HIS A 213 -1.39 -3.66 8.09
CA HIS A 213 -1.91 -4.39 6.95
C HIS A 213 -0.95 -4.34 5.77
N ASN A 214 -0.20 -3.25 5.59
CA ASN A 214 0.78 -3.14 4.51
C ASN A 214 1.88 -4.20 4.60
N PHE A 215 2.43 -4.45 5.80
CA PHE A 215 3.36 -5.57 5.99
C PHE A 215 2.69 -6.93 5.72
N ALA A 216 1.45 -7.11 6.16
CA ALA A 216 0.71 -8.34 5.88
C ALA A 216 0.45 -8.57 4.38
N ILE A 217 0.16 -7.50 3.62
CA ILE A 217 -0.03 -7.54 2.17
C ILE A 217 1.24 -7.98 1.46
N ALA A 218 2.40 -7.49 1.90
CA ALA A 218 3.69 -7.92 1.35
C ALA A 218 3.93 -9.41 1.59
N GLY A 219 3.72 -9.90 2.82
CA GLY A 219 3.85 -11.32 3.16
C GLY A 219 2.91 -12.23 2.36
N GLY A 220 1.63 -11.87 2.25
CA GLY A 220 0.65 -12.61 1.43
C GLY A 220 1.02 -12.61 -0.05
N PHE A 221 1.58 -11.51 -0.57
CA PHE A 221 2.04 -11.47 -1.95
C PHE A 221 3.27 -12.35 -2.19
N MET A 222 4.22 -12.41 -1.25
CA MET A 222 5.34 -13.37 -1.33
C MET A 222 4.83 -14.81 -1.40
N MET A 223 3.84 -15.17 -0.58
CA MET A 223 3.20 -16.50 -0.61
C MET A 223 2.49 -16.76 -1.93
N SER A 224 1.76 -15.78 -2.47
CA SER A 224 1.12 -15.88 -3.79
C SER A 224 2.16 -16.15 -4.90
N LEU A 225 3.31 -15.49 -4.84
CA LEU A 225 4.42 -15.72 -5.78
C LEU A 225 5.04 -17.10 -5.60
N LEU A 226 5.22 -17.58 -4.36
CA LEU A 226 5.67 -18.96 -4.10
C LEU A 226 4.73 -19.99 -4.74
N VAL A 227 3.42 -19.89 -4.48
CA VAL A 227 2.41 -20.85 -4.99
C VAL A 227 2.33 -20.85 -6.51
N THR A 228 2.60 -19.72 -7.15
CA THR A 228 2.57 -19.57 -8.62
C THR A 228 3.94 -19.76 -9.27
N SER A 229 4.95 -20.22 -8.52
CA SER A 229 6.28 -20.51 -9.06
C SER A 229 6.26 -21.82 -9.85
N THR A 230 6.91 -21.85 -11.01
CA THR A 230 6.96 -23.04 -11.88
C THR A 230 8.30 -23.77 -11.83
N ASN A 231 9.33 -23.14 -11.26
CA ASN A 231 10.71 -23.63 -11.27
C ASN A 231 11.22 -23.84 -9.84
N ASP A 232 11.96 -24.92 -9.59
CA ASP A 232 12.52 -25.25 -8.28
C ASP A 232 13.40 -24.13 -7.70
N THR A 233 14.14 -23.43 -8.56
CA THR A 233 14.98 -22.28 -8.16
C THR A 233 14.17 -21.10 -7.64
N GLU A 234 12.97 -20.88 -8.20
CA GLU A 234 12.07 -19.82 -7.77
C GLU A 234 11.36 -20.21 -6.47
N ILE A 235 10.97 -21.48 -6.33
CA ILE A 235 10.41 -22.06 -5.11
C ILE A 235 11.40 -21.92 -3.95
N GLU A 236 12.66 -22.30 -4.16
CA GLU A 236 13.72 -22.19 -3.15
C GLU A 236 13.95 -20.73 -2.74
N TYR A 237 14.01 -19.82 -3.73
CA TYR A 237 14.16 -18.40 -3.48
C TYR A 237 13.01 -17.85 -2.62
N TRP A 238 11.76 -18.07 -3.01
CA TRP A 238 10.62 -17.54 -2.26
C TRP A 238 10.50 -18.17 -0.88
N THR A 239 10.76 -19.47 -0.74
CA THR A 239 10.79 -20.14 0.56
C THR A 239 11.81 -19.47 1.50
N SER A 240 13.00 -19.18 0.99
CA SER A 240 14.05 -18.47 1.74
C SER A 240 13.65 -17.04 2.10
N GLN A 241 13.09 -16.28 1.15
CA GLN A 241 12.66 -14.90 1.39
C GLN A 241 11.48 -14.80 2.35
N ILE A 242 10.50 -15.69 2.25
CA ILE A 242 9.35 -15.77 3.15
C ILE A 242 9.82 -16.04 4.58
N LYS A 243 10.76 -16.97 4.76
CA LYS A 243 11.35 -17.28 6.05
C LYS A 243 12.10 -16.06 6.62
N LEU A 244 12.98 -15.45 5.82
CA LEU A 244 13.69 -14.24 6.22
C LEU A 244 12.73 -13.12 6.64
N TYR A 245 11.69 -12.87 5.84
CA TYR A 245 10.70 -11.84 6.12
C TYR A 245 9.93 -12.14 7.41
N TYR A 246 9.51 -13.39 7.61
CA TYR A 246 8.87 -13.83 8.85
C TYR A 246 9.75 -13.65 10.09
N ASP A 247 11.01 -14.10 10.03
CA ASP A 247 11.96 -13.98 11.14
C ASP A 247 12.20 -12.52 11.52
N LEU A 248 12.30 -11.62 10.53
CA LEU A 248 12.40 -10.18 10.74
C LEU A 248 11.14 -9.61 11.41
N LEU A 249 9.95 -9.93 10.91
CA LEU A 249 8.68 -9.48 11.51
C LEU A 249 8.56 -9.94 12.96
N GLN A 250 8.89 -11.20 13.25
CA GLN A 250 8.82 -11.79 14.57
C GLN A 250 9.83 -11.14 15.54
N SER A 251 11.09 -10.97 15.11
CA SER A 251 12.13 -10.35 15.94
C SER A 251 11.77 -8.91 16.34
N GLN A 252 11.11 -8.15 15.46
CA GLN A 252 10.72 -6.78 15.74
C GLN A 252 9.39 -6.66 16.49
N SER A 253 8.53 -7.68 16.43
CA SER A 253 7.18 -7.65 17.02
C SER A 253 7.14 -7.39 18.52
N VAL A 254 8.23 -7.67 19.25
CA VAL A 254 8.34 -7.42 20.69
C VAL A 254 8.40 -5.92 21.01
N GLY A 255 9.05 -5.13 20.15
CA GLY A 255 9.24 -3.69 20.34
C GLY A 255 8.48 -2.82 19.34
N PHE A 256 7.78 -3.43 18.39
CA PHE A 256 7.10 -2.74 17.30
C PHE A 256 5.79 -3.44 16.97
N ASP A 257 4.70 -2.95 17.56
CA ASP A 257 3.37 -3.55 17.40
C ASP A 257 2.92 -3.65 15.94
N THR A 258 3.49 -2.81 15.07
CA THR A 258 3.08 -2.73 13.68
C THR A 258 3.32 -4.01 12.90
N THR A 259 4.31 -4.81 13.29
CA THR A 259 4.62 -6.08 12.60
C THR A 259 3.82 -7.27 13.13
N LYS A 260 3.14 -7.13 14.29
CA LYS A 260 2.46 -8.25 14.97
C LYS A 260 1.41 -8.93 14.08
N LEU A 261 0.59 -8.15 13.38
CA LEU A 261 -0.44 -8.68 12.49
C LEU A 261 0.18 -9.51 11.35
N ALA A 262 1.23 -8.98 10.72
CA ALA A 262 1.92 -9.64 9.62
C ALA A 262 2.61 -10.92 10.10
N ALA A 263 3.31 -10.87 11.25
CA ALA A 263 3.94 -12.04 11.86
C ALA A 263 2.93 -13.16 12.16
N ALA A 264 1.80 -12.81 12.78
CA ALA A 264 0.74 -13.77 13.09
C ALA A 264 0.15 -14.41 11.82
N ARG A 265 -0.13 -13.63 10.77
CA ARG A 265 -0.63 -14.15 9.49
C ARG A 265 0.38 -15.09 8.82
N MET A 266 1.66 -14.71 8.79
CA MET A 266 2.72 -15.52 8.20
C MET A 266 2.92 -16.84 8.97
N SER A 267 2.77 -16.84 10.30
CA SER A 267 2.81 -18.07 11.11
C SER A 267 1.64 -19.01 10.83
N LEU A 268 0.45 -18.49 10.49
CA LEU A 268 -0.69 -19.33 10.10
C LEU A 268 -0.48 -19.92 8.70
N LEU A 269 0.08 -19.15 7.77
CA LEU A 269 0.34 -19.64 6.41
C LEU A 269 1.41 -20.74 6.39
N SER A 270 2.40 -20.67 7.28
CA SER A 270 3.43 -21.71 7.40
C SER A 270 2.93 -22.99 8.08
N SER A 271 1.95 -22.91 8.99
CA SER A 271 1.36 -24.12 9.59
C SER A 271 0.44 -24.85 8.62
N VAL A 272 -0.29 -24.10 7.77
CA VAL A 272 -1.13 -24.68 6.71
C VAL A 272 -0.28 -25.41 5.67
N SER A 273 0.84 -24.83 5.23
CA SER A 273 1.72 -25.49 4.26
C SER A 273 2.38 -26.76 4.81
N GLN A 274 2.67 -26.83 6.11
CA GLN A 274 3.17 -28.04 6.77
C GLN A 274 2.10 -29.13 6.92
N SER A 275 0.83 -28.75 7.08
CA SER A 275 -0.28 -29.70 7.19
C SER A 275 -0.75 -30.30 5.87
N ALA A 276 -0.49 -29.62 4.75
CA ALA A 276 -0.97 -29.98 3.40
C ALA A 276 0.11 -30.54 2.47
N GLY A 277 1.23 -30.99 3.06
CA GLY A 277 2.50 -31.27 2.39
C GLY A 277 2.56 -32.44 1.39
N ASP A 278 1.45 -32.89 0.78
CA ASP A 278 1.50 -33.91 -0.29
C ASP A 278 0.56 -33.68 -1.50
N GLU A 279 -0.40 -32.74 -1.49
CA GLU A 279 -1.40 -32.65 -2.59
C GLU A 279 -1.60 -31.27 -3.25
N ILE A 280 -0.99 -30.18 -2.75
CA ILE A 280 -1.32 -28.83 -3.24
C ILE A 280 -0.55 -28.39 -4.51
N PHE A 281 0.64 -28.93 -4.76
CA PHE A 281 1.55 -28.36 -5.78
C PHE A 281 1.22 -28.72 -7.24
N SER A 282 0.16 -29.48 -7.52
CA SER A 282 -0.18 -29.92 -8.88
C SER A 282 -1.46 -29.33 -9.49
N GLY A 283 -2.18 -28.44 -8.78
CA GLY A 283 -3.52 -28.04 -9.24
C GLY A 283 -4.03 -26.64 -8.89
N ILE A 284 -3.23 -25.75 -8.32
CA ILE A 284 -3.72 -24.38 -8.02
C ILE A 284 -3.71 -23.54 -9.31
N ASP A 285 -4.91 -23.16 -9.78
CA ASP A 285 -5.10 -22.12 -10.79
C ASP A 285 -4.45 -20.81 -10.28
N SER A 286 -3.58 -20.21 -11.07
CA SER A 286 -2.88 -18.96 -10.73
C SER A 286 -3.86 -17.84 -10.35
N LYS A 287 -5.09 -17.87 -10.88
CA LYS A 287 -6.17 -16.95 -10.50
C LYS A 287 -6.67 -17.16 -9.07
N GLN A 288 -6.72 -18.39 -8.56
CA GLN A 288 -7.12 -18.69 -7.18
C GLN A 288 -6.03 -18.29 -6.17
N ALA A 289 -4.76 -18.48 -6.51
CA ALA A 289 -3.62 -18.13 -5.63
C ALA A 289 -3.60 -16.64 -5.24
N PHE A 290 -3.90 -15.73 -6.19
CA PHE A 290 -3.92 -14.29 -5.92
C PHE A 290 -5.22 -13.79 -5.25
N CYS A 291 -6.28 -14.60 -5.25
CA CYS A 291 -7.59 -14.29 -4.67
C CYS A 291 -7.74 -14.74 -3.21
N GLY A 292 -6.93 -15.69 -2.72
CA GLY A 292 -7.07 -16.25 -1.37
C GLY A 292 -6.77 -15.29 -0.20
N ASP A 293 -5.98 -14.24 -0.42
CA ASP A 293 -5.54 -13.31 0.66
C ASP A 293 -6.64 -12.33 1.12
N PHE A 294 -7.62 -12.08 0.26
CA PHE A 294 -8.80 -11.28 0.58
C PHE A 294 -9.98 -12.05 0.05
N ARG A 295 -10.83 -12.58 0.93
CA ARG A 295 -12.09 -13.28 0.60
C ARG A 295 -12.97 -12.47 -0.36
N ILE A 296 -12.59 -12.47 -1.63
CA ILE A 296 -13.34 -12.01 -2.79
C ILE A 296 -13.31 -13.21 -3.73
N GLU A 297 -13.87 -14.32 -3.23
CA GLU A 297 -14.59 -15.23 -4.09
C GLU A 297 -15.84 -14.46 -4.52
N LEU A 298 -15.77 -13.79 -5.67
CA LEU A 298 -16.98 -13.51 -6.41
C LEU A 298 -17.27 -14.81 -7.13
N CYS A 299 -18.16 -15.61 -6.54
CA CYS A 299 -18.75 -16.77 -7.17
C CYS A 299 -19.20 -16.39 -8.59
N GLU A 300 -18.93 -17.29 -9.54
CA GLU A 300 -19.56 -17.28 -10.86
C GLU A 300 -21.09 -17.22 -10.75
#